data_AF-A0A257JRC0-F1
#
_entry.id   AF-A0A257JRC0-F1
#
_cell.length_a   1.000
_cell.length_b   1.000
_cell.length_c   1.000
_cell.angle_alpha   90.00
_cell.angle_beta   90.00
_cell.angle_gamma   90.00
#
_symmetry.space_group_name_H-M   'P 1'
#
loop_
_entity.id
_entity.type
_entity.pdbx_description
1 polymer ?
#
loop_
_entity_poly.entity_id
_entity_poly.type
_entity_poly.pdbx_seq_one_letter_code
_entity_poly.pdbx_strand_id
1 'polypeptide(L)'
;MADITLADYTGYIYLEIIKAREMADRYARQLAEVYAADPVLKFFSVPRFKVPKMSLTIPVLISGARFNQVISFKMAQDQFVAYVQGRLKEVVNALRSKSGGVIFRPLPALPKVVVSAAVPGDGPAAVPALVGGTKAGAGIIGDGAQSLSQRAAALWQQLKDNPDPSQPASLVRDGWAQLFEQALTEAGLVEVYKKLNPNDEMFTQSLNDVLGVVTTNTMVDSTTIQSLLINPETNVVKNGSSDTSVFTI
;
A
#
# COMPACT_ATOMS: atom_id res chain seq x y z
N MET A 1 -25.41 10.70 19.03
CA MET A 1 -24.71 11.93 19.47
C MET A 1 -23.75 12.30 18.36
N ALA A 2 -23.72 13.56 17.92
CA ALA A 2 -22.90 13.98 16.78
C ALA A 2 -21.47 14.22 17.25
N ASP A 3 -20.55 13.31 16.91
CA ASP A 3 -19.12 13.50 17.14
C ASP A 3 -18.58 14.53 16.13
N ILE A 4 -18.18 15.71 16.61
CA ILE A 4 -17.61 16.78 15.81
C ILE A 4 -16.09 16.73 15.93
N THR A 5 -15.34 17.05 14.87
CA THR A 5 -13.87 17.11 15.02
C THR A 5 -13.47 18.35 15.81
N LEU A 6 -12.37 18.25 16.56
CA LEU A 6 -11.83 19.42 17.27
C LEU A 6 -11.49 20.58 16.32
N ALA A 7 -11.07 20.26 15.09
CA ALA A 7 -10.79 21.25 14.06
C ALA A 7 -12.06 22.00 13.64
N ASP A 8 -13.17 21.29 13.43
CA ASP A 8 -14.45 21.92 13.07
C ASP A 8 -14.97 22.80 14.21
N TYR A 9 -14.82 22.36 15.45
CA TYR A 9 -15.22 23.12 16.63
C TYR A 9 -14.43 24.42 16.80
N THR A 10 -13.11 24.35 16.73
CA THR A 10 -12.24 25.55 16.82
C THR A 10 -12.46 26.47 15.62
N GLY A 11 -12.66 25.91 14.42
CA GLY A 11 -13.04 26.65 13.23
C GLY A 11 -14.37 27.40 13.38
N TYR A 12 -15.37 26.76 13.99
CA TYR A 12 -16.66 27.39 14.27
C TYR A 12 -16.53 28.58 15.23
N ILE A 13 -15.79 28.42 16.34
CA ILE A 13 -15.55 29.51 17.29
C ILE A 13 -14.85 30.68 16.60
N TYR A 14 -13.82 30.39 15.81
CA TYR A 14 -13.09 31.42 15.07
C TYR A 14 -14.01 32.18 14.08
N LEU A 15 -14.89 31.47 13.38
CA LEU A 15 -15.87 32.08 12.49
C LEU A 15 -16.83 33.02 13.22
N GLU A 16 -17.34 32.61 14.38
CA GLU A 16 -18.23 33.46 15.18
C GLU A 16 -17.52 34.72 15.71
N ILE A 17 -16.24 34.63 16.06
CA ILE A 17 -15.44 35.80 16.43
C ILE A 17 -15.29 36.77 15.25
N ILE A 18 -15.07 36.25 14.03
CA ILE A 18 -15.01 37.08 12.82
C ILE A 18 -16.35 37.79 12.58
N LYS A 19 -17.47 37.07 12.69
CA LYS A 19 -18.81 37.66 12.54
C LYS A 19 -19.07 38.75 13.58
N ALA A 20 -18.71 38.51 14.85
CA ALA A 20 -18.87 39.49 15.91
C ALA A 20 -18.06 40.77 15.62
N ARG A 21 -16.84 40.63 15.10
CA ARG A 21 -16.01 41.76 14.67
C ARG A 21 -16.65 42.52 13.50
N GLU A 22 -17.13 41.80 12.50
CA GLU A 22 -17.81 42.41 11.35
C GLU A 22 -19.04 43.22 11.80
N MET A 23 -19.83 42.69 12.75
CA MET A 23 -20.96 43.42 13.33
C MET A 23 -20.52 44.70 14.04
N ALA A 24 -19.43 44.67 14.80
CA ALA A 24 -18.89 45.85 15.48
C ALA A 24 -18.44 46.93 14.46
N ASP A 25 -17.79 46.52 13.38
CA ASP A 25 -17.35 47.43 12.31
C ASP A 25 -18.53 48.04 11.55
N ARG A 26 -19.57 47.23 11.25
CA ARG A 26 -20.81 47.75 10.64
C ARG A 26 -21.50 48.77 11.54
N TYR A 27 -21.55 48.52 12.85
CA TYR A 27 -22.13 49.46 13.80
C TYR A 27 -21.32 50.76 13.92
N ALA A 28 -19.97 50.68 13.90
CA ALA A 28 -19.12 51.86 13.86
C ALA A 28 -19.39 52.72 12.61
N ARG A 29 -19.61 52.09 11.45
CA ARG A 29 -19.97 52.78 10.20
C ARG A 29 -21.30 53.52 10.33
N GLN A 30 -22.33 52.87 10.88
CA GLN A 30 -23.63 53.49 11.12
C GLN A 30 -23.51 54.70 12.06
N LEU A 31 -22.71 54.57 13.12
CA LEU A 31 -22.47 55.68 14.05
C LEU A 31 -21.76 56.86 13.38
N ALA A 32 -20.82 56.59 12.45
CA ALA A 32 -20.15 57.62 11.67
C ALA A 32 -21.14 58.43 10.82
N GLU A 33 -22.13 57.77 10.21
CA GLU A 33 -23.19 58.42 9.43
C GLU A 33 -24.03 59.35 10.31
N VAL A 34 -24.38 58.91 11.53
CA VAL A 34 -25.11 59.73 12.50
C VAL A 34 -24.30 60.95 12.94
N TYR A 35 -23.01 60.77 13.23
CA TYR A 35 -22.13 61.88 13.62
C TYR A 35 -21.96 62.91 12.51
N ALA A 36 -21.87 62.46 11.25
CA ALA A 36 -21.75 63.35 10.11
C ALA A 36 -23.01 64.18 9.85
N ALA A 37 -24.19 63.64 10.15
CA ALA A 37 -25.47 64.31 9.95
C ALA A 37 -25.76 65.41 11.00
N ASP A 38 -25.22 65.28 12.22
CA ASP A 38 -25.47 66.21 13.31
C ASP A 38 -24.54 67.45 13.25
N PRO A 39 -25.07 68.69 13.31
CA PRO A 39 -24.27 69.92 13.21
C PRO A 39 -23.18 70.08 14.27
N VAL A 40 -23.36 69.48 15.46
CA VAL A 40 -22.45 69.55 16.60
C VAL A 40 -21.52 68.34 16.60
N LEU A 41 -22.06 67.13 16.42
CA LEU A 41 -21.27 65.90 16.53
C LEU A 41 -20.27 65.69 15.39
N LYS A 42 -20.45 66.34 14.23
CA LYS A 42 -19.54 66.22 13.09
C LYS A 42 -18.10 66.65 13.35
N PHE A 43 -17.87 67.46 14.39
CA PHE A 43 -16.53 67.89 14.80
C PHE A 43 -15.87 66.94 15.82
N PHE A 44 -16.61 65.95 16.33
CA PHE A 44 -16.10 64.96 17.27
C PHE A 44 -15.59 63.72 16.53
N SER A 45 -14.65 63.01 17.16
CA SER A 45 -14.15 61.75 16.63
C SER A 45 -15.19 60.65 16.75
N VAL A 46 -15.38 59.89 15.67
CA VAL A 46 -16.28 58.73 15.68
C VAL A 46 -15.69 57.64 16.58
N PRO A 47 -16.46 57.10 17.55
CA PRO A 47 -16.03 55.98 18.37
C PRO A 47 -15.65 54.76 17.52
N ARG A 48 -14.46 54.20 17.76
CA ARG A 48 -14.00 52.97 17.10
C ARG A 48 -14.01 51.83 18.09
N PHE A 49 -14.64 50.72 17.72
CA PHE A 49 -14.54 49.49 18.49
C PHE A 49 -13.16 48.86 18.25
N LYS A 50 -12.41 48.64 19.33
CA LYS A 50 -11.17 47.88 19.30
C LYS A 50 -11.40 46.59 20.07
N VAL A 51 -11.27 45.45 19.40
CA VAL A 51 -11.25 44.15 20.08
C VAL A 51 -9.86 43.96 20.68
N PRO A 52 -9.71 43.88 22.01
CA PRO A 52 -8.41 43.64 22.63
C PRO A 52 -7.91 42.23 22.31
N LYS A 53 -6.62 41.97 22.55
CA LYS A 53 -6.08 40.60 22.49
C LYS A 53 -6.80 39.77 23.56
N MET A 54 -7.63 38.81 23.13
CA MET A 54 -8.36 37.91 24.02
C MET A 54 -7.69 36.54 24.03
N SER A 55 -7.61 35.94 25.21
CA SER A 55 -7.25 34.53 25.39
C SER A 55 -8.50 33.80 25.86
N LEU A 56 -8.91 32.77 25.12
CA LEU A 56 -10.03 31.91 25.47
C LEU A 56 -9.45 30.60 25.99
N THR A 57 -10.02 30.08 27.06
CA THR A 57 -9.65 28.79 27.65
C THR A 57 -10.92 27.96 27.70
N ILE A 58 -11.02 26.96 26.82
CA ILE A 58 -12.27 26.23 26.61
C ILE A 58 -12.05 24.76 26.97
N PRO A 59 -12.68 24.23 28.04
CA PRO A 59 -12.60 22.82 28.36
C PRO A 59 -13.42 22.01 27.35
N VAL A 60 -12.80 21.00 26.75
CA VAL A 60 -13.46 20.09 25.81
C VAL A 60 -13.33 18.64 26.27
N LEU A 61 -14.38 17.85 26.03
CA LEU A 61 -14.41 16.41 26.29
C LEU A 61 -14.12 15.66 24.98
N ILE A 62 -13.07 14.85 25.00
CA ILE A 62 -12.69 14.01 23.85
C ILE A 62 -13.51 12.71 23.90
N SER A 63 -14.43 12.54 22.94
CA SER A 63 -15.24 11.33 22.80
C SER A 63 -14.45 10.19 22.17
N GLY A 64 -13.47 10.51 21.33
CA GLY A 64 -12.68 9.51 20.63
C GLY A 64 -11.61 10.11 19.74
N ALA A 65 -10.82 9.24 19.10
CA ALA A 65 -9.80 9.63 18.15
C ALA A 65 -9.89 8.73 16.91
N ARG A 66 -9.78 9.35 15.74
CA ARG A 66 -9.58 8.63 14.48
C ARG A 66 -8.09 8.49 14.26
N PHE A 67 -7.64 7.25 14.12
CA PHE A 67 -6.25 6.91 13.87
C PHE A 67 -6.09 6.49 12.42
N ASN A 68 -5.04 7.00 11.78
CA ASN A 68 -4.56 6.46 10.52
C ASN A 68 -3.42 5.47 10.83
N GLN A 69 -3.59 4.23 10.39
CA GLN A 69 -2.61 3.17 10.57
C GLN A 69 -1.92 2.92 9.23
N VAL A 70 -0.63 3.16 9.18
CA VAL A 70 0.19 2.77 8.03
C VAL A 70 0.60 1.32 8.26
N ILE A 71 0.04 0.40 7.47
CA ILE A 71 0.38 -1.02 7.52
C ILE A 71 1.41 -1.29 6.43
N SER A 72 2.51 -1.97 6.76
CA SER A 72 3.57 -2.29 5.80
C SER A 72 3.99 -3.76 5.90
N PHE A 73 4.36 -4.32 4.75
CA PHE A 73 4.91 -5.67 4.65
C PHE A 73 6.40 -5.64 4.94
N LYS A 74 6.85 -6.31 6.01
CA LYS A 74 8.24 -6.20 6.51
C LYS A 74 9.17 -7.34 6.11
N MET A 75 8.69 -8.36 5.40
CA MET A 75 9.53 -9.49 5.01
C MET A 75 10.55 -9.06 3.94
N ALA A 76 11.82 -9.45 4.11
CA ALA A 76 12.86 -9.21 3.12
C ALA A 76 12.59 -9.99 1.82
N GLN A 77 12.92 -9.38 0.67
CA GLN A 77 12.68 -9.95 -0.65
C GLN A 77 13.32 -11.33 -0.81
N ASP A 78 14.57 -11.49 -0.40
CA ASP A 78 15.31 -12.76 -0.53
C ASP A 78 14.66 -13.89 0.27
N GLN A 79 14.17 -13.57 1.48
CA GLN A 79 13.49 -14.52 2.34
C GLN A 79 12.14 -14.94 1.73
N PHE A 80 11.40 -13.99 1.17
CA PHE A 80 10.11 -14.27 0.53
C PHE A 80 10.27 -15.14 -0.71
N VAL A 81 11.24 -14.81 -1.58
CA VAL A 81 11.52 -15.58 -2.80
C VAL A 81 11.96 -17.01 -2.44
N ALA A 82 12.84 -17.18 -1.44
CA ALA A 82 13.27 -18.49 -0.98
C ALA A 82 12.09 -19.32 -0.43
N TYR A 83 11.19 -18.69 0.34
CA TYR A 83 10.01 -19.34 0.90
C TYR A 83 9.05 -19.81 -0.21
N VAL A 84 8.69 -18.92 -1.14
CA VAL A 84 7.81 -19.21 -2.29
C VAL A 84 8.37 -20.36 -3.13
N GLN A 85 9.67 -20.33 -3.44
CA GLN A 85 10.33 -21.40 -4.19
C GLN A 85 10.36 -22.72 -3.43
N GLY A 86 10.61 -22.69 -2.11
CA GLY A 86 10.56 -23.87 -1.25
C GLY A 86 9.17 -24.52 -1.29
N ARG A 87 8.12 -23.72 -1.13
CA ARG A 87 6.74 -24.22 -1.15
C ARG A 87 6.33 -24.78 -2.51
N LEU A 88 6.72 -24.14 -3.61
CA LEU A 88 6.49 -24.67 -4.96
C LEU A 88 7.19 -26.01 -5.18
N LYS A 89 8.44 -26.15 -4.72
CA LYS A 89 9.17 -27.43 -4.79
C LYS A 89 8.49 -28.53 -3.98
N GLU A 90 7.98 -28.22 -2.80
CA GLU A 90 7.21 -29.19 -1.98
C GLU A 90 5.95 -29.67 -2.70
N VAL A 91 5.19 -28.76 -3.31
CA VAL A 91 3.99 -29.13 -4.09
C VAL A 91 4.37 -30.00 -5.29
N VAL A 92 5.39 -29.61 -6.05
CA VAL A 92 5.86 -30.39 -7.21
C VAL A 92 6.35 -31.78 -6.79
N ASN A 93 7.08 -31.88 -5.67
CA ASN A 93 7.54 -33.16 -5.14
C ASN A 93 6.39 -34.01 -4.61
N ALA A 94 5.41 -33.41 -3.93
CA ALA A 94 4.21 -34.10 -3.48
C ALA A 94 3.42 -34.66 -4.67
N LEU A 95 3.29 -33.90 -5.75
CA LEU A 95 2.66 -34.37 -6.99
C LEU A 95 3.46 -35.49 -7.66
N ARG A 96 4.79 -35.38 -7.72
CA ARG A 96 5.67 -36.45 -8.23
C ARG A 96 5.55 -37.74 -7.43
N SER A 97 5.47 -37.63 -6.10
CA SER A 97 5.33 -38.78 -5.21
C SER A 97 3.95 -39.45 -5.35
N LYS A 98 2.88 -38.66 -5.49
CA LYS A 98 1.52 -39.17 -5.76
C LYS A 98 1.36 -39.72 -7.19
N SER A 99 2.11 -39.18 -8.15
CA SER A 99 2.18 -39.73 -9.52
C SER A 99 3.11 -40.94 -9.63
N GLY A 100 3.83 -41.30 -8.55
CA GLY A 100 4.83 -42.37 -8.46
C GLY A 100 4.29 -43.81 -8.57
N GLY A 101 3.17 -44.00 -9.28
CA GLY A 101 2.78 -45.27 -9.90
C GLY A 101 2.76 -45.22 -11.43
N VAL A 102 3.00 -44.05 -12.05
CA VAL A 102 3.08 -43.87 -13.50
C VAL A 102 4.50 -43.44 -13.85
N ILE A 103 5.28 -44.38 -14.35
CA ILE A 103 6.62 -44.17 -14.89
C ILE A 103 6.50 -43.28 -16.13
N PHE A 104 6.60 -41.96 -15.95
CA PHE A 104 6.89 -41.05 -17.06
C PHE A 104 8.38 -41.10 -17.34
N ARG A 105 8.76 -41.86 -18.37
CA ARG A 105 10.08 -41.74 -19.00
C ARG A 105 10.25 -40.30 -19.48
N PRO A 106 11.37 -39.62 -19.18
CA PRO A 106 11.70 -38.38 -19.87
C PRO A 106 11.83 -38.70 -21.37
N LEU A 107 11.04 -38.05 -22.22
CA LEU A 107 11.24 -38.12 -23.66
C LEU A 107 12.65 -37.60 -23.99
N PRO A 108 13.47 -38.36 -24.73
CA PRO A 108 14.75 -37.85 -25.20
C PRO A 108 14.50 -36.69 -26.17
N ALA A 109 15.22 -35.59 -25.94
CA ALA A 109 15.21 -34.43 -26.81
C ALA A 109 15.50 -34.84 -28.25
N LEU A 110 14.58 -34.52 -29.16
CA LEU A 110 14.80 -34.65 -30.61
C LEU A 110 15.96 -33.73 -31.03
N PRO A 111 16.96 -34.24 -31.78
CA PRO A 111 18.04 -33.42 -32.28
C PRO A 111 17.51 -32.44 -33.33
N LYS A 112 17.86 -31.16 -33.19
CA LYS A 112 17.64 -30.13 -34.21
C LYS A 112 18.45 -30.51 -35.46
N VAL A 113 17.74 -30.87 -36.53
CA VAL A 113 18.30 -31.03 -37.87
C VAL A 113 18.71 -29.64 -38.36
N VAL A 114 20.02 -29.39 -38.37
CA VAL A 114 20.62 -28.22 -39.02
C VAL A 114 20.75 -28.57 -40.51
N VAL A 115 19.89 -27.99 -41.34
CA VAL A 115 20.06 -28.02 -42.80
C VAL A 115 20.99 -26.87 -43.16
N SER A 116 22.29 -27.16 -43.29
CA SER A 116 23.25 -26.25 -43.91
C SER A 116 23.15 -26.37 -45.44
N ALA A 117 22.61 -25.34 -46.08
CA ALA A 117 22.78 -25.13 -47.52
C ALA A 117 24.18 -24.56 -47.78
N ALA A 118 24.99 -25.33 -48.50
CA ALA A 118 26.30 -24.94 -49.00
C ALA A 118 26.16 -24.10 -50.27
N VAL A 119 26.88 -22.97 -50.34
CA VAL A 119 27.26 -22.29 -51.58
C VAL A 119 28.78 -22.06 -51.52
N PRO A 120 29.57 -22.51 -52.51
CA PRO A 120 31.03 -22.41 -52.50
C PRO A 120 31.57 -21.29 -53.41
N GLY A 121 32.78 -20.83 -53.09
CA GLY A 121 33.67 -20.03 -53.95
C GLY A 121 34.03 -18.68 -53.35
N ASP A 122 35.26 -18.18 -53.37
CA ASP A 122 36.53 -18.71 -53.88
C ASP A 122 37.62 -17.71 -53.43
N GLY A 123 38.80 -18.21 -53.04
CA GLY A 123 40.07 -17.46 -53.10
C GLY A 123 40.47 -16.48 -51.96
N PRO A 124 41.79 -16.22 -51.78
CA PRO A 124 42.43 -16.30 -50.46
C PRO A 124 43.29 -15.08 -50.06
N ALA A 125 43.89 -15.20 -48.86
CA ALA A 125 45.11 -14.55 -48.35
C ALA A 125 44.95 -13.44 -47.30
N ALA A 126 45.09 -13.81 -46.03
CA ALA A 126 46.22 -13.39 -45.18
C ALA A 126 46.00 -13.86 -43.72
N VAL A 127 46.89 -14.71 -43.23
CA VAL A 127 47.17 -14.97 -41.80
C VAL A 127 48.41 -14.14 -41.41
N PRO A 128 48.83 -14.04 -40.14
CA PRO A 128 48.13 -14.19 -38.84
C PRO A 128 48.47 -13.05 -37.84
N ALA A 129 47.75 -12.94 -36.73
CA ALA A 129 48.37 -12.57 -35.45
C ALA A 129 47.53 -13.08 -34.27
N LEU A 130 48.13 -14.03 -33.54
CA LEU A 130 47.71 -14.52 -32.23
C LEU A 130 47.66 -13.40 -31.19
N VAL A 131 46.59 -13.36 -30.39
CA VAL A 131 46.56 -13.39 -28.91
C VAL A 131 45.10 -13.76 -28.58
N GLY A 132 44.76 -14.93 -28.06
CA GLY A 132 45.19 -15.47 -26.77
C GLY A 132 44.23 -14.98 -25.67
N GLY A 133 43.05 -15.59 -25.55
CA GLY A 133 42.06 -15.14 -24.56
C GLY A 133 40.74 -15.90 -24.59
N THR A 134 40.79 -17.19 -24.25
CA THR A 134 39.64 -18.03 -23.93
C THR A 134 38.87 -17.46 -22.74
N LYS A 135 37.57 -17.18 -22.93
CA LYS A 135 36.46 -17.84 -22.20
C LYS A 135 35.11 -17.20 -22.54
N ALA A 136 34.22 -18.08 -23.02
CA ALA A 136 32.76 -18.05 -22.89
C ALA A 136 32.05 -16.77 -23.35
N GLY A 137 31.70 -16.77 -24.64
CA GLY A 137 30.73 -15.86 -25.18
C GLY A 137 29.30 -16.13 -24.69
N ALA A 138 28.55 -15.03 -24.73
CA ALA A 138 27.21 -14.91 -25.31
C ALA A 138 26.09 -15.82 -24.78
N GLY A 139 25.17 -15.17 -24.07
CA GLY A 139 23.82 -15.67 -23.82
C GLY A 139 22.84 -14.56 -23.46
N ILE A 140 22.94 -13.40 -24.12
CA ILE A 140 21.79 -12.47 -24.24
C ILE A 140 21.10 -12.86 -25.54
N ILE A 141 19.88 -13.39 -25.44
CA ILE A 141 18.71 -13.32 -26.36
C ILE A 141 17.69 -14.35 -25.83
N GLY A 142 16.45 -13.92 -25.57
CA GLY A 142 15.33 -14.83 -25.30
C GLY A 142 14.19 -14.21 -24.52
N ASP A 143 13.43 -13.34 -25.18
CA ASP A 143 12.16 -12.77 -24.73
C ASP A 143 11.15 -13.86 -24.33
N GLY A 144 10.42 -13.65 -23.22
CA GLY A 144 9.14 -14.34 -22.96
C GLY A 144 9.02 -15.37 -21.83
N ALA A 145 10.04 -15.67 -21.02
CA ALA A 145 9.88 -16.55 -19.85
C ALA A 145 10.59 -15.96 -18.61
N GLN A 146 9.90 -15.08 -17.89
CA GLN A 146 10.35 -14.65 -16.57
C GLN A 146 10.55 -15.88 -15.68
N SER A 147 11.75 -16.04 -15.11
CA SER A 147 12.01 -17.16 -14.21
C SER A 147 11.10 -17.08 -12.98
N LEU A 148 10.78 -18.23 -12.36
CA LEU A 148 9.97 -18.28 -11.12
C LEU A 148 10.48 -17.31 -10.03
N SER A 149 11.80 -17.11 -9.96
CA SER A 149 12.43 -16.14 -9.06
C SER A 149 12.05 -14.68 -9.36
N GLN A 150 12.01 -14.31 -10.63
CA GLN A 150 11.66 -12.95 -11.07
C GLN A 150 10.18 -12.65 -10.82
N ARG A 151 9.29 -13.63 -11.04
CA ARG A 151 7.87 -13.47 -10.72
C ARG A 151 7.60 -13.42 -9.21
N ALA A 152 8.32 -14.22 -8.41
CA ALA A 152 8.23 -14.14 -6.95
C ALA A 152 8.71 -12.77 -6.43
N ALA A 153 9.78 -12.22 -7.03
CA ALA A 153 10.24 -10.86 -6.76
C ALA A 153 9.20 -9.79 -7.17
N ALA A 154 8.55 -9.96 -8.32
CA ALA A 154 7.48 -9.05 -8.76
C ALA A 154 6.28 -9.08 -7.81
N LEU A 155 5.89 -10.28 -7.34
CA LEU A 155 4.84 -10.43 -6.33
C LEU A 155 5.22 -9.75 -5.00
N TRP A 156 6.48 -9.89 -4.57
CA TRP A 156 6.97 -9.18 -3.39
C TRP A 156 6.87 -7.66 -3.54
N GLN A 157 7.26 -7.12 -4.69
CA GLN A 157 7.16 -5.70 -4.97
C GLN A 157 5.70 -5.22 -4.96
N GLN A 158 4.77 -6.01 -5.53
CA GLN A 158 3.34 -5.72 -5.48
C GLN A 158 2.77 -5.74 -4.06
N LEU A 159 3.27 -6.62 -3.19
CA LEU A 159 2.88 -6.64 -1.77
C LEU A 159 3.40 -5.42 -1.01
N LYS A 160 4.57 -4.91 -1.39
CA LYS A 160 5.18 -3.72 -0.79
C LYS A 160 4.49 -2.43 -1.23
N ASP A 161 4.14 -2.34 -2.50
CA ASP A 161 3.49 -1.17 -3.12
C ASP A 161 1.95 -1.26 -3.04
N ASN A 162 1.41 -2.20 -2.25
CA ASN A 162 -0.03 -2.45 -2.16
C ASN A 162 -0.76 -1.20 -1.62
N PRO A 163 -1.73 -0.63 -2.36
CA PRO A 163 -2.53 0.50 -1.89
C PRO A 163 -3.43 0.14 -0.69
N ASP A 164 -3.82 -1.13 -0.56
CA ASP A 164 -4.68 -1.64 0.52
C ASP A 164 -3.98 -2.77 1.32
N PRO A 165 -3.00 -2.42 2.18
CA PRO A 165 -2.23 -3.40 2.95
C PRO A 165 -3.07 -4.21 3.94
N SER A 166 -4.30 -3.78 4.24
CA SER A 166 -5.27 -4.53 5.07
C SER A 166 -5.89 -5.74 4.37
N GLN A 167 -5.81 -5.84 3.04
CA GLN A 167 -6.40 -6.94 2.26
C GLN A 167 -5.40 -7.54 1.26
N PRO A 168 -4.30 -8.19 1.71
CA PRO A 168 -3.31 -8.78 0.81
C PRO A 168 -3.84 -10.01 0.05
N ALA A 169 -5.01 -10.54 0.42
CA ALA A 169 -5.53 -11.82 -0.07
C ALA A 169 -5.76 -11.87 -1.59
N SER A 170 -6.21 -10.77 -2.21
CA SER A 170 -6.43 -10.70 -3.66
C SER A 170 -5.12 -10.77 -4.43
N LEU A 171 -4.14 -9.93 -4.06
CA LEU A 171 -2.81 -9.90 -4.68
C LEU A 171 -2.07 -11.24 -4.52
N VAL A 172 -2.14 -11.83 -3.31
CA VAL A 172 -1.52 -13.14 -3.06
C VAL A 172 -2.19 -14.23 -3.89
N ARG A 173 -3.51 -14.24 -4.02
CA ARG A 173 -4.23 -15.24 -4.83
C ARG A 173 -3.83 -15.16 -6.30
N ASP A 174 -3.86 -13.98 -6.88
CA ASP A 174 -3.58 -13.79 -8.31
C ASP A 174 -2.11 -14.05 -8.62
N GLY A 175 -1.19 -13.57 -7.77
CA GLY A 175 0.24 -13.82 -7.91
C GLY A 175 0.62 -15.28 -7.69
N TRP A 176 0.02 -15.94 -6.70
CA TRP A 176 0.27 -17.36 -6.41
C TRP A 176 -0.25 -18.26 -7.53
N ALA A 177 -1.44 -17.98 -8.08
CA ALA A 177 -1.98 -18.73 -9.21
C ALA A 177 -1.01 -18.78 -10.40
N GLN A 178 -0.44 -17.63 -10.77
CA GLN A 178 0.52 -17.55 -11.88
C GLN A 178 1.81 -18.31 -11.60
N LEU A 179 2.35 -18.19 -10.37
CA LEU A 179 3.55 -18.90 -9.95
C LEU A 179 3.34 -20.42 -9.91
N PHE A 180 2.18 -20.84 -9.43
CA PHE A 180 1.80 -22.24 -9.31
C PHE A 180 1.62 -22.89 -10.69
N GLU A 181 0.89 -22.24 -11.60
CA GLU A 181 0.69 -22.71 -12.96
C GLU A 181 2.03 -22.80 -13.73
N GLN A 182 2.89 -21.79 -13.59
CA GLN A 182 4.21 -21.81 -14.21
C GLN A 182 5.06 -22.96 -13.66
N ALA A 183 5.08 -23.18 -12.34
CA ALA A 183 5.85 -24.27 -11.74
C ALA A 183 5.36 -25.65 -12.20
N LEU A 184 4.05 -25.85 -12.37
CA LEU A 184 3.48 -27.08 -12.91
C LEU A 184 3.81 -27.27 -14.40
N THR A 185 3.82 -26.19 -15.16
CA THR A 185 4.15 -26.19 -16.59
C THR A 185 5.62 -26.54 -16.80
N GLU A 186 6.53 -25.91 -16.06
CA GLU A 186 7.96 -26.24 -16.07
C GLU A 186 8.24 -27.68 -15.64
N ALA A 187 7.45 -28.22 -14.71
CA ALA A 187 7.56 -29.60 -14.27
C ALA A 187 6.89 -30.62 -15.22
N GLY A 188 6.09 -30.18 -16.19
CA GLY A 188 5.30 -31.04 -17.07
C GLY A 188 4.17 -31.80 -16.37
N LEU A 189 3.68 -31.30 -15.23
CA LEU A 189 2.74 -32.00 -14.34
C LEU A 189 1.31 -31.46 -14.39
N VAL A 190 1.00 -30.54 -15.32
CA VAL A 190 -0.32 -29.89 -15.41
C VAL A 190 -1.45 -30.91 -15.56
N GLU A 191 -1.30 -31.90 -16.44
CA GLU A 191 -2.33 -32.93 -16.63
C GLU A 191 -2.46 -33.89 -15.45
N VAL A 192 -1.33 -34.19 -14.80
CA VAL A 192 -1.29 -35.05 -13.61
C VAL A 192 -1.99 -34.36 -12.44
N TYR A 193 -1.78 -33.06 -12.28
CA TYR A 193 -2.45 -32.24 -11.28
C TYR A 193 -3.97 -32.22 -11.49
N LYS A 194 -4.45 -31.94 -12.72
CA LYS A 194 -5.89 -31.93 -13.04
C LYS A 194 -6.56 -33.27 -12.82
N LYS A 195 -5.83 -34.38 -13.02
CA LYS A 195 -6.35 -35.74 -12.78
C LYS A 195 -6.39 -36.11 -11.29
N LEU A 196 -5.39 -35.68 -10.50
CA LEU A 196 -5.26 -36.07 -9.10
C LEU A 196 -5.98 -35.14 -8.11
N ASN A 197 -6.20 -33.87 -8.46
CA ASN A 197 -6.82 -32.88 -7.58
C ASN A 197 -7.96 -32.13 -8.31
N PRO A 198 -9.13 -32.75 -8.51
CA PRO A 198 -10.27 -32.12 -9.21
C PRO A 198 -10.87 -30.91 -8.45
N ASN A 199 -10.62 -30.81 -7.13
CA ASN A 199 -11.13 -29.73 -6.27
C ASN A 199 -10.05 -28.68 -5.91
N ASP A 200 -8.88 -28.69 -6.57
CA ASP A 200 -7.79 -27.75 -6.30
C ASP A 200 -7.26 -27.71 -4.84
N GLU A 201 -7.44 -28.79 -4.08
CA GLU A 201 -7.10 -28.84 -2.64
C GLU A 201 -5.65 -28.46 -2.34
N MET A 202 -4.69 -28.91 -3.17
CA MET A 202 -3.27 -28.54 -3.00
C MET A 202 -3.00 -27.06 -3.29
N PHE A 203 -3.72 -26.48 -4.26
CA PHE A 203 -3.63 -25.05 -4.53
C PHE A 203 -4.21 -24.24 -3.37
N THR A 204 -5.40 -24.60 -2.87
CA THR A 204 -6.02 -23.93 -1.73
C THR A 204 -5.17 -24.04 -0.46
N GLN A 205 -4.60 -25.21 -0.18
CA GLN A 205 -3.74 -25.41 0.98
C GLN A 205 -2.45 -24.56 0.88
N SER A 206 -1.75 -24.63 -0.25
CA SER A 206 -0.53 -23.84 -0.46
C SER A 206 -0.80 -22.33 -0.47
N LEU A 207 -1.93 -21.89 -1.03
CA LEU A 207 -2.37 -20.51 -1.00
C LEU A 207 -2.60 -20.02 0.44
N ASN A 208 -3.29 -20.82 1.26
CA ASN A 208 -3.56 -20.48 2.66
C ASN A 208 -2.27 -20.36 3.48
N ASP A 209 -1.28 -21.22 3.23
CA ASP A 209 0.01 -21.14 3.91
C ASP A 209 0.77 -19.86 3.55
N VAL A 210 0.82 -19.52 2.24
CA VAL A 210 1.47 -18.29 1.76
C VAL A 210 0.72 -17.06 2.28
N LEU A 211 -0.61 -17.08 2.28
CA LEU A 211 -1.43 -16.00 2.84
C LEU A 211 -1.19 -15.84 4.34
N GLY A 212 -1.07 -16.94 5.08
CA GLY A 212 -0.74 -16.93 6.51
C GLY A 212 0.62 -16.25 6.78
N VAL A 213 1.65 -16.60 6.00
CA VAL A 213 2.98 -15.96 6.11
C VAL A 213 2.92 -14.50 5.74
N VAL A 214 2.23 -14.13 4.66
CA VAL A 214 2.09 -12.73 4.23
C VAL A 214 1.39 -11.93 5.32
N THR A 215 0.27 -12.41 5.84
CA THR A 215 -0.52 -11.74 6.88
C THR A 215 0.27 -11.58 8.18
N THR A 216 1.06 -12.58 8.57
CA THR A 216 1.91 -12.51 9.78
C THR A 216 3.03 -11.47 9.65
N ASN A 217 3.52 -11.23 8.44
CA ASN A 217 4.59 -10.26 8.16
C ASN A 217 4.06 -8.89 7.72
N THR A 218 2.75 -8.73 7.57
CA THR A 218 2.07 -7.46 7.38
C THR A 218 1.79 -6.85 8.76
N MET A 219 2.60 -5.88 9.16
CA MET A 219 2.52 -5.25 10.49
C MET A 219 2.12 -3.79 10.40
N VAL A 220 1.49 -3.27 11.46
CA VAL A 220 1.25 -1.83 11.62
C VAL A 220 2.60 -1.15 11.88
N ASP A 221 3.00 -0.26 10.98
CA ASP A 221 4.29 0.43 11.03
C ASP A 221 4.22 1.70 11.87
N SER A 222 3.17 2.50 11.67
CA SER A 222 2.92 3.69 12.48
C SER A 222 1.43 3.93 12.67
N THR A 223 1.07 4.47 13.83
CA THR A 223 -0.28 4.92 14.14
C THR A 223 -0.23 6.42 14.38
N THR A 224 -0.90 7.19 13.53
CA THR A 224 -0.97 8.65 13.66
C THR A 224 -2.40 9.07 14.01
N ILE A 225 -2.55 10.00 14.96
CA ILE A 225 -3.86 10.58 15.28
C ILE A 225 -4.22 11.53 14.14
N GLN A 226 -5.26 11.19 13.38
CA GLN A 226 -5.73 12.00 12.27
C GLN A 226 -6.71 13.07 12.74
N SER A 227 -7.61 12.72 13.66
CA SER A 227 -8.62 13.66 14.16
C SER A 227 -9.08 13.29 15.55
N LEU A 228 -9.18 14.29 16.42
CA LEU A 228 -9.83 14.16 17.71
C LEU A 228 -11.32 14.48 17.55
N LEU A 229 -12.16 13.59 18.07
CA LEU A 229 -13.61 13.75 18.11
C LEU A 229 -13.98 14.29 19.48
N ILE A 230 -14.82 15.32 19.49
CA ILE A 230 -15.29 15.96 20.71
C ILE A 230 -16.81 15.91 20.80
N ASN A 231 -17.32 15.89 22.03
CA ASN A 231 -18.73 16.13 22.30
C ASN A 231 -18.92 17.61 22.73
N PRO A 232 -19.59 18.44 21.92
CA PRO A 232 -19.83 19.84 22.28
C PRO A 232 -20.85 20.02 23.41
N GLU A 233 -21.63 19.00 23.75
CA GLU A 233 -22.59 19.04 24.85
C GLU A 233 -21.85 18.81 26.18
N THR A 234 -21.32 19.89 26.77
CA THR A 234 -20.62 19.94 28.06
C THR A 234 -21.49 19.63 29.29
N ASN A 235 -22.67 19.03 29.13
CA ASN A 235 -23.62 18.74 30.22
C ASN A 235 -23.15 17.65 31.21
N VAL A 236 -21.98 17.02 30.99
CA VAL A 236 -21.51 15.86 31.77
C VAL A 236 -20.36 16.17 32.75
N VAL A 237 -20.17 17.44 33.16
CA VAL A 237 -19.30 17.73 34.33
C VAL A 237 -20.03 17.47 35.66
N LYS A 238 -21.25 16.88 35.65
CA LYS A 238 -22.00 16.70 36.88
C LYS A 238 -21.68 15.46 37.71
N ASN A 239 -21.11 14.36 37.20
CA ASN A 239 -20.94 13.16 38.04
C ASN A 239 -19.92 12.07 37.61
N GLY A 240 -18.97 12.32 36.68
CA GLY A 240 -18.06 11.21 36.29
C GLY A 240 -16.81 11.49 35.48
N SER A 241 -16.50 12.73 35.11
CA SER A 241 -15.23 13.03 34.42
C SER A 241 -14.10 13.19 35.45
N SER A 242 -13.13 12.27 35.42
CA SER A 242 -11.87 12.45 36.14
C SER A 242 -11.06 13.59 35.52
N ASP A 243 -10.26 14.31 36.33
CA ASP A 243 -9.37 15.40 35.91
C ASP A 243 -8.43 15.05 34.72
N THR A 244 -8.30 13.76 34.40
CA THR A 244 -7.51 13.24 33.28
C THR A 244 -8.19 13.31 31.91
N SER A 245 -9.48 13.63 31.81
CA SER A 245 -10.25 13.61 30.55
C SER A 245 -10.64 14.99 30.02
N VAL A 246 -10.34 16.06 30.75
CA VAL A 246 -10.64 17.44 30.36
C VAL A 246 -9.40 18.05 29.75
N PHE A 247 -9.43 18.30 28.44
CA PHE A 247 -8.35 18.98 27.76
C PHE A 247 -8.64 20.48 27.73
N THR A 248 -7.60 21.28 27.98
CA THR A 248 -7.65 22.73 27.90
C THR A 248 -6.93 23.15 26.62
N ILE A 249 -7.62 23.95 25.80
CA ILE A 249 -7.10 24.52 24.55
C ILE A 249 -7.09 26.04 24.68
#